data_AF-A0A965R047-F1
#
_entry.id   AF-A0A965R047-F1
#
_cell.length_a   1.000
_cell.length_b   1.000
_cell.length_c   1.000
_cell.angle_alpha   90.00
_cell.angle_beta   90.00
_cell.angle_gamma   90.00
#
_symmetry.space_group_name_H-M   'P 1'
#
loop_
_entity.id
_entity.type
_entity.pdbx_description
1 polymer ?
#
loop_
_entity_poly.entity_id
_entity_poly.type
_entity_poly.pdbx_seq_one_letter_code
_entity_poly.pdbx_strand_id
1 'polypeptide(L)'
;GMLSGGERGRLHLAKTLIAGGNVLMLDEPSNDLDVETLRALEDALLEFAGTLLVISHDRWFLDRIATHILAAEGDSQWVYFDGNYQEYEADKRRRLGEEGAKPKRVRFKALK
;
A
#
# COMPACT_ATOMS: atom_id res chain seq x y z
N GLY A 1 6.24 -27.98 -8.42
CA GLY A 1 7.64 -27.58 -8.16
C GLY A 1 7.66 -26.76 -6.89
N MET A 2 8.64 -27.01 -6.02
CA MET A 2 8.83 -26.25 -4.78
C MET A 2 9.47 -24.90 -5.12
N LEU A 3 8.64 -23.90 -5.42
CA LEU A 3 9.09 -22.51 -5.55
C LEU A 3 9.09 -21.86 -4.16
N SER A 4 10.12 -21.07 -3.86
CA SER A 4 10.15 -20.23 -2.66
C SER A 4 8.98 -19.25 -2.65
N GLY A 5 8.70 -18.60 -1.50
CA GLY A 5 7.65 -17.60 -1.44
C GLY A 5 7.90 -16.44 -2.41
N GLY A 6 9.13 -15.94 -2.48
CA GLY A 6 9.54 -14.89 -3.43
C GLY A 6 9.46 -15.31 -4.90
N GLU A 7 9.79 -16.56 -5.22
CA GLU A 7 9.63 -17.10 -6.57
C GLU A 7 8.16 -17.25 -6.98
N ARG A 8 7.28 -17.59 -6.02
CA ARG A 8 5.83 -17.61 -6.24
C ARG A 8 5.27 -16.22 -6.45
N GLY A 9 5.73 -15.22 -5.69
CA GLY A 9 5.34 -13.81 -5.86
C GLY A 9 5.70 -13.31 -7.27
N ARG A 10 6.96 -13.49 -7.70
CA ARG A 10 7.40 -13.12 -9.05
C ARG A 10 6.64 -13.86 -10.14
N LEU A 11 6.41 -15.17 -9.99
CA LEU A 11 5.63 -15.95 -10.95
C LEU A 11 4.17 -15.48 -11.03
N HIS A 12 3.57 -15.11 -9.91
CA HIS A 12 2.21 -14.59 -9.88
C HIS A 12 2.12 -13.24 -10.58
N LEU A 13 3.03 -12.31 -10.29
CA LEU A 13 3.10 -11.00 -10.95
C LEU A 13 3.34 -11.14 -12.45
N ALA A 14 4.28 -12.01 -12.85
CA ALA A 14 4.58 -12.30 -14.26
C ALA A 14 3.37 -12.88 -14.99
N LYS A 15 2.57 -13.75 -14.36
CA LYS A 15 1.32 -14.26 -14.95
C LYS A 15 0.29 -13.15 -15.17
N THR A 16 0.15 -12.22 -14.22
CA THR A 16 -0.77 -11.08 -14.34
C THR A 16 -0.33 -10.10 -15.43
N LEU A 17 0.99 -9.88 -15.56
CA LEU A 17 1.60 -9.12 -16.65
C LEU A 17 1.36 -9.75 -18.03
N ILE A 18 1.53 -11.07 -18.14
CA ILE A 18 1.26 -11.82 -19.38
C ILE A 18 -0.22 -11.71 -19.79
N ALA A 19 -1.13 -11.56 -18.83
CA ALA A 19 -2.55 -11.32 -19.10
C ALA A 19 -2.85 -9.91 -19.65
N GLY A 20 -1.84 -9.03 -19.80
CA GLY A 20 -1.98 -7.70 -20.40
C GLY A 20 -2.50 -6.61 -19.45
N GLY A 21 -2.49 -6.85 -18.14
CA GLY A 21 -2.90 -5.86 -17.15
C GLY A 21 -1.86 -4.74 -17.02
N ASN A 22 -2.25 -3.50 -17.34
CA ASN A 22 -1.46 -2.29 -17.12
C ASN A 22 -1.69 -1.66 -15.73
N VAL A 23 -2.73 -2.10 -15.02
CA VAL A 23 -3.06 -1.67 -13.66
C VAL A 23 -3.21 -2.90 -12.77
N LEU A 24 -2.53 -2.90 -11.62
CA LEU A 24 -2.63 -3.93 -10.59
C LEU A 24 -3.28 -3.34 -9.34
N MET A 25 -4.32 -3.99 -8.84
CA MET A 25 -4.97 -3.62 -7.57
C MET A 25 -4.64 -4.70 -6.53
N LEU A 26 -4.00 -4.30 -5.43
CA LEU A 26 -3.61 -5.20 -4.34
C LEU A 26 -4.28 -4.75 -3.04
N ASP A 27 -5.05 -5.65 -2.43
CA ASP A 27 -5.68 -5.41 -1.13
C ASP A 27 -4.92 -6.20 -0.05
N GLU A 28 -4.25 -5.47 0.84
CA GLU A 28 -3.41 -5.99 1.94
C GLU A 28 -2.42 -7.09 1.52
N PRO A 29 -1.51 -6.82 0.55
CA PRO A 29 -0.62 -7.84 0.01
C PRO A 29 0.49 -8.28 0.97
N SER A 30 0.72 -7.54 2.06
CA SER A 30 1.71 -7.89 3.09
C SER A 30 1.21 -8.96 4.06
N ASN A 31 -0.08 -9.30 4.04
CA ASN A 31 -0.64 -10.24 5.00
C ASN A 31 -0.14 -11.67 4.75
N ASP A 32 0.16 -12.40 5.82
CA ASP A 32 0.62 -13.80 5.80
C ASP A 32 1.92 -14.08 5.00
N LEU A 33 2.68 -13.05 4.62
CA LEU A 33 3.99 -13.19 3.97
C LEU A 33 5.13 -13.16 5.00
N ASP A 34 6.10 -14.04 4.82
CA ASP A 34 7.38 -13.91 5.51
C ASP A 34 8.19 -12.71 4.96
N VAL A 35 9.17 -12.25 5.74
CA VAL A 35 9.98 -11.07 5.42
C VAL A 35 10.71 -11.20 4.08
N GLU A 36 11.17 -12.40 3.74
CA GLU A 36 11.88 -12.66 2.49
C GLU A 36 10.95 -12.53 1.28
N THR A 37 9.74 -13.07 1.39
CA THR A 37 8.70 -13.01 0.37
C THR A 37 8.16 -11.60 0.21
N LEU A 38 7.99 -10.85 1.30
CA LEU A 38 7.60 -9.45 1.25
C LEU A 38 8.62 -8.61 0.47
N ARG A 39 9.93 -8.79 0.74
CA ARG A 39 10.99 -8.11 -0.02
C ARG A 39 10.98 -8.48 -1.49
N ALA A 40 10.84 -9.76 -1.81
CA ALA A 40 10.76 -10.21 -3.19
C ALA A 40 9.54 -9.64 -3.93
N LEU A 41 8.43 -9.44 -3.23
CA LEU A 41 7.24 -8.76 -3.75
C LEU A 41 7.52 -7.26 -3.96
N GLU A 42 8.12 -6.57 -2.99
CA GLU A 42 8.53 -5.16 -3.11
C GLU A 42 9.39 -4.94 -4.36
N ASP A 43 10.42 -5.76 -4.56
CA ASP A 43 11.31 -5.66 -5.71
C ASP A 43 10.54 -5.87 -7.03
N ALA A 44 9.65 -6.87 -7.08
CA ALA A 44 8.84 -7.13 -8.26
C ALA A 44 7.84 -6.00 -8.57
N LEU A 45 7.30 -5.34 -7.53
CA LEU A 45 6.41 -4.19 -7.68
C LEU A 45 7.16 -2.93 -8.14
N LEU A 46 8.40 -2.73 -7.68
CA LEU A 46 9.24 -1.62 -8.14
C LEU A 46 9.65 -1.75 -9.61
N GLU A 47 9.83 -2.99 -10.10
CA GLU A 47 10.12 -3.27 -11.51
C GLU A 47 8.89 -3.25 -12.42
N PHE A 48 7.68 -3.20 -11.85
CA PHE A 48 6.43 -3.22 -12.61
C PHE A 48 6.25 -1.90 -13.38
N ALA A 49 6.26 -1.97 -14.70
CA ALA A 49 6.12 -0.81 -15.59
C ALA A 49 4.69 -0.22 -15.66
N GLY A 50 3.72 -0.82 -14.98
CA GLY A 50 2.33 -0.37 -14.96
C GLY A 50 1.98 0.51 -13.75
N THR A 51 0.69 0.71 -13.54
CA THR A 51 0.17 1.42 -12.35
C THR A 51 -0.19 0.43 -11.25
N LEU A 52 0.20 0.75 -10.01
CA LEU A 52 -0.17 -0.01 -8.82
C LEU A 52 -1.16 0.80 -7.99
N LEU A 53 -2.26 0.18 -7.59
CA LEU A 53 -3.12 0.67 -6.52
C LEU A 53 -3.06 -0.34 -5.38
N VAL A 54 -2.42 0.05 -4.28
CA VAL A 54 -2.17 -0.85 -3.15
C VAL A 54 -2.80 -0.31 -1.88
N ILE A 55 -3.58 -1.16 -1.22
CA ILE A 55 -4.10 -0.92 0.12
C ILE A 55 -3.21 -1.71 1.08
N SER A 56 -2.57 -1.02 2.02
CA SER A 56 -1.79 -1.69 3.07
C SER A 56 -1.78 -0.88 4.36
N HIS A 57 -1.70 -1.57 5.49
CA HIS A 57 -1.40 -0.97 6.79
C HIS A 57 0.09 -0.99 7.16
N ASP A 58 0.95 -1.61 6.33
CA ASP A 58 2.39 -1.65 6.55
C ASP A 58 3.06 -0.36 6.05
N ARG A 59 3.50 0.45 7.01
CA ARG A 59 4.15 1.75 6.75
C ARG A 59 5.47 1.60 6.02
N TRP A 60 6.26 0.58 6.31
CA TRP A 60 7.56 0.38 5.69
C TRP A 60 7.41 -0.04 4.24
N PHE A 61 6.45 -0.91 3.98
CA PHE A 61 6.10 -1.33 2.62
C PHE A 61 5.62 -0.13 1.79
N LEU A 62 4.65 0.65 2.29
CA LEU A 62 4.16 1.84 1.61
C LEU A 62 5.26 2.87 1.36
N ASP A 63 6.14 3.10 2.34
CA ASP A 63 7.23 4.07 2.20
C ASP A 63 8.22 3.70 1.08
N ARG A 64 8.36 2.40 0.78
CA ARG A 64 9.26 1.92 -0.27
C ARG A 64 8.65 1.95 -1.67
N ILE A 65 7.36 1.66 -1.81
CA ILE A 65 6.73 1.49 -3.14
C ILE A 65 5.84 2.67 -3.55
N ALA A 66 5.33 3.45 -2.59
CA ALA A 66 4.35 4.48 -2.88
C ALA A 66 5.01 5.73 -3.46
N THR A 67 4.50 6.17 -4.60
CA THR A 67 4.79 7.49 -5.17
C THR A 67 3.73 8.52 -4.79
N HIS A 68 2.55 8.06 -4.40
CA HIS A 68 1.41 8.86 -4.00
C HIS A 68 0.64 8.16 -2.88
N ILE A 69 0.05 8.94 -1.98
CA ILE A 69 -0.79 8.45 -0.90
C ILE A 69 -2.21 8.95 -1.09
N LEU A 70 -3.16 8.03 -1.07
CA LEU A 70 -4.59 8.33 -0.97
C LEU A 70 -5.06 7.98 0.45
N ALA A 71 -5.23 8.99 1.29
CA ALA A 71 -5.56 8.80 2.70
C ALA A 71 -6.99 9.22 3.04
N ALA A 72 -7.68 8.38 3.80
CA ALA A 72 -8.93 8.74 4.45
C ALA A 72 -8.64 9.41 5.81
N GLU A 73 -8.81 10.73 5.89
CA GLU A 73 -8.49 11.53 7.10
C GLU A 73 -9.68 11.66 8.08
N GLY A 74 -10.78 10.93 7.86
CA GLY A 74 -12.02 11.01 8.64
C GLY A 74 -13.05 11.95 8.00
N ASP A 75 -14.25 12.03 8.58
CA ASP A 75 -15.37 12.86 8.08
C ASP A 75 -15.65 12.70 6.57
N SER A 76 -15.45 11.49 6.05
CA SER A 76 -15.56 11.15 4.62
C SER A 76 -14.66 11.99 3.70
N GLN A 77 -13.59 12.56 4.24
CA GLN A 77 -12.59 13.31 3.49
C GLN A 77 -11.46 12.39 3.03
N TRP A 78 -11.11 12.55 1.75
CA TRP A 78 -9.97 11.89 1.13
C TRP A 78 -8.94 12.93 0.73
N VAL A 79 -7.70 12.66 1.07
CA VAL A 79 -6.55 13.49 0.73
C VAL A 79 -5.67 12.71 -0.22
N TYR A 80 -5.38 13.32 -1.36
CA TYR A 80 -4.37 12.85 -2.30
C TYR A 80 -3.08 13.62 -2.04
N PHE A 81 -1.98 12.90 -1.86
CA PHE A 81 -0.67 13.47 -1.54
C PHE A 81 0.39 12.90 -2.49
N ASP A 82 1.19 13.79 -3.08
CA ASP A 82 2.31 13.44 -3.93
C ASP A 82 3.54 13.18 -3.05
N GLY A 83 3.98 11.93 -2.98
CA GLY A 83 5.07 11.50 -2.12
C GLY A 83 4.79 10.18 -1.42
N ASN A 84 5.75 9.74 -0.62
CA ASN A 84 5.67 8.48 0.12
C ASN A 84 4.91 8.62 1.45
N TYR A 85 4.84 7.52 2.22
CA TYR A 85 4.11 7.51 3.48
C TYR A 85 4.74 8.42 4.55
N GLN A 86 6.08 8.46 4.66
CA GLN A 86 6.74 9.32 5.63
C GLN A 86 6.50 10.80 5.37
N GLU A 87 6.59 11.22 4.10
CA GLU A 87 6.33 12.59 3.66
C GLU A 87 4.88 12.98 3.96
N TYR A 88 3.93 12.08 3.67
CA TYR A 88 2.52 12.27 3.99
C TYR A 88 2.30 12.44 5.51
N GLU A 89 2.91 11.60 6.36
CA GLU A 89 2.79 11.70 7.81
C GLU A 89 3.33 13.04 8.35
N ALA A 90 4.45 13.52 7.81
CA ALA A 90 5.02 14.82 8.18
C ALA A 90 4.09 15.97 7.76
N ASP A 91 3.56 15.93 6.54
CA ASP A 91 2.61 16.92 6.05
C ASP A 91 1.28 16.90 6.82
N LYS A 92 0.76 15.71 7.15
CA LYS A 92 -0.44 15.54 7.97
C LYS A 92 -0.27 16.18 9.36
N ARG A 93 0.87 15.97 10.01
CA ARG A 93 1.20 16.61 11.31
C ARG A 93 1.28 18.13 11.20
N ARG A 94 1.83 18.63 10.09
CA ARG A 94 1.90 20.07 9.81
C ARG A 94 0.50 20.69 9.59
N ARG A 95 -0.38 20.01 8.85
CA ARG A 95 -1.74 20.48 8.54
C ARG A 95 -2.72 20.39 9.72
N LEU A 96 -2.70 19.27 10.45
CA LEU A 96 -3.68 18.95 11.48
C LEU A 96 -3.18 19.18 12.92
N GLY A 97 -1.89 19.46 13.11
CA GLY A 97 -1.24 19.48 14.40
C GLY A 97 -1.09 18.08 15.02
N GLU A 98 -0.35 17.97 16.13
CA GLU A 98 -0.08 16.67 16.78
C GLU A 98 -1.35 15.95 17.25
N GLU A 99 -2.36 16.68 17.73
CA GLU A 99 -3.61 16.09 18.20
C GLU A 99 -4.54 15.67 17.05
N GLY A 100 -4.53 16.39 15.94
CA GLY A 100 -5.32 16.06 14.75
C GLY A 100 -4.73 14.90 13.95
N ALA A 101 -3.41 14.73 13.97
CA ALA A 101 -2.73 13.62 13.28
C ALA A 101 -2.90 12.26 13.97
N LYS A 102 -3.25 12.23 15.26
CA LYS A 102 -3.47 10.97 16.01
C LYS A 102 -4.62 10.16 15.38
N PRO A 103 -4.45 8.83 15.22
CA PRO A 103 -5.51 7.99 14.68
C PRO A 103 -6.71 7.99 15.62
N LYS A 104 -7.82 8.56 15.18
CA LYS A 104 -9.10 8.52 15.89
C LYS A 104 -9.87 7.30 15.40
N ARG A 105 -10.32 6.44 16.33
CA ARG A 105 -11.23 5.33 15.98
C ARG A 105 -12.55 5.92 15.49
N VAL A 106 -12.83 5.77 14.21
CA VAL A 106 -14.14 6.10 13.63
C VAL A 106 -15.16 5.12 14.21
N ARG A 107 -16.07 5.60 15.06
CA ARG A 107 -17.21 4.80 15.51
C ARG A 107 -18.28 4.85 14.43
N PHE A 108 -18.30 3.87 13.54
CA PHE A 108 -19.44 3.69 12.65
C PHE A 108 -20.67 3.29 13.47
N LYS A 109 -21.79 4.01 13.30
CA LYS A 109 -23.09 3.53 13.79
C LYS A 109 -23.43 2.26 13.01
N ALA A 110 -23.86 1.21 13.71
CA ALA A 110 -24.41 0.03 13.05
C ALA A 110 -25.54 0.46 12.11
N LEU A 111 -25.43 0.08 10.84
CA LEU A 111 -26.53 0.19 9.87
C LEU A 111 -27.69 -0.66 10.42
N LYS A 112 -28.85 -0.04 10.61
CA LYS A 112 -30.09 -0.71 11.02
C LYS A 112 -30.73 -1.42 9.84
#